data_AF-A0A8T0P9M4-F1
#
_entry.id   AF-A0A8T0P9M4-F1
#
_cell.length_a   1.000
_cell.length_b   1.000
_cell.length_c   1.000
_cell.angle_alpha   90.00
_cell.angle_beta   90.00
_cell.angle_gamma   90.00
#
_symmetry.space_group_name_H-M   'P 1'
#
loop_
_entity.id
_entity.type
_entity.pdbx_description
1 polymer ?
#
loop_
_entity_poly.entity_id
_entity_poly.type
_entity_poly.pdbx_seq_one_letter_code
_entity_poly.pdbx_strand_id
1 'polypeptide(L)'
;MGDRFSCQGCKHDLQCCNSYEYCVSCCLNPSKTKKEDVLKLKVAKPVTAGTYTNVFDFCTGRCRHSSASVVHENAYASDFHHCFSVQQNSSGSTEAISVAKLLGINVVVGRPGESCSLVCKVRGQSCVPSRLSVLNKCEILQKYMRCKSGCFRSLGPDQPAEVVVEAPTSLNPGACLYMQMDEQLTCDGSHQHTRRLCPCA
;
A
#
# COMPACT_ATOMS: atom_id res chain seq x y z
N MET A 1 7.08 34.02 -12.51
CA MET A 1 8.13 32.98 -12.70
C MET A 1 7.60 31.71 -12.09
N GLY A 2 7.35 30.67 -12.89
CA GLY A 2 6.88 29.38 -12.39
C GLY A 2 8.04 28.38 -12.38
N ASP A 3 8.20 27.66 -11.27
CA ASP A 3 9.25 26.64 -11.17
C ASP A 3 8.97 25.49 -12.13
N ARG A 4 9.98 25.17 -12.95
CA ARG A 4 9.90 24.01 -13.85
C ARG A 4 9.78 22.75 -13.00
N PHE A 5 8.83 21.90 -13.36
CA PHE A 5 8.58 20.61 -12.71
C PHE A 5 8.11 20.68 -11.25
N SER A 6 7.44 21.78 -10.87
CA SER A 6 6.88 21.94 -9.53
C SER A 6 5.88 20.83 -9.18
N CYS A 7 6.08 20.24 -8.00
CA CYS A 7 5.22 19.23 -7.40
C CYS A 7 4.52 19.73 -6.12
N GLN A 8 4.46 21.05 -5.90
CA GLN A 8 4.02 21.63 -4.62
C GLN A 8 2.59 21.22 -4.20
N GLY A 9 1.70 21.04 -5.17
CA GLY A 9 0.33 20.56 -4.94
C GLY A 9 0.17 19.03 -5.05
N CYS A 10 1.25 18.25 -4.97
CA CYS A 10 1.23 16.81 -5.19
C CYS A 10 1.58 16.02 -3.92
N LYS A 11 0.85 14.93 -3.68
CA LYS A 11 1.27 13.89 -2.73
C LYS A 11 2.24 12.94 -3.42
N HIS A 12 3.48 12.91 -2.95
CA HIS A 12 4.55 12.14 -3.59
C HIS A 12 4.31 10.63 -3.59
N ASP A 13 3.71 10.08 -2.54
CA ASP A 13 3.44 8.64 -2.41
C ASP A 13 2.34 8.15 -3.36
N LEU A 14 1.38 9.02 -3.65
CA LEU A 14 0.24 8.71 -4.53
C LEU A 14 0.50 9.13 -5.97
N GLN A 15 1.48 10.00 -6.19
CA GLN A 15 1.73 10.66 -7.48
C GLN A 15 0.46 11.30 -8.04
N CYS A 16 -0.34 11.85 -7.12
CA CYS A 16 -1.60 12.55 -7.37
C CYS A 16 -1.50 13.97 -6.85
N CYS A 17 -2.13 14.90 -7.55
CA CYS A 17 -2.07 16.32 -7.28
C CYS A 17 -3.47 16.91 -7.18
N ASN A 18 -3.57 18.03 -6.47
CA ASN A 18 -4.81 18.76 -6.29
C ASN A 18 -5.18 19.63 -7.50
N SER A 19 -4.24 19.87 -8.42
CA SER A 19 -4.49 20.54 -9.69
C SER A 19 -3.84 19.81 -10.87
N TYR A 20 -4.43 20.02 -12.04
CA TYR A 20 -3.95 19.49 -13.31
C TYR A 20 -2.53 19.99 -13.61
N GLU A 21 -2.28 21.28 -13.38
CA GLU A 21 -1.03 21.95 -13.68
C GLU A 21 0.12 21.40 -12.83
N TYR A 22 -0.12 21.18 -11.53
CA TYR A 22 0.86 20.53 -10.67
C TYR A 22 1.11 19.08 -11.09
N CYS A 23 0.07 18.35 -11.49
CA CYS A 23 0.22 17.00 -12.00
C CYS A 23 1.08 16.95 -13.26
N VAL A 24 0.78 17.75 -14.28
CA VAL A 24 1.53 17.76 -15.54
C VAL A 24 2.96 18.23 -15.30
N SER A 25 3.16 19.31 -14.54
CA SER A 25 4.49 19.82 -14.23
C SER A 25 5.33 18.78 -13.49
N CYS A 26 4.79 18.19 -12.42
CA CYS A 26 5.47 17.16 -11.63
C CYS A 26 5.75 15.89 -12.45
N CYS A 27 4.81 15.46 -13.30
CA CYS A 27 4.95 14.29 -14.16
C CYS A 27 6.08 14.45 -15.18
N LEU A 28 6.25 15.65 -15.73
CA LEU A 28 7.29 15.96 -16.70
C LEU A 28 8.71 15.90 -16.11
N ASN A 29 8.83 15.84 -14.79
CA ASN A 29 10.11 15.68 -14.12
C ASN A 29 10.76 14.33 -14.50
N PRO A 30 11.98 14.30 -15.03
CA PRO A 30 12.69 13.06 -15.37
C PRO A 30 12.89 12.11 -14.17
N SER A 31 12.93 12.65 -12.95
CA SER A 31 13.01 11.85 -11.72
C SER A 31 11.69 11.18 -11.35
N LYS A 32 10.56 11.59 -11.96
CA LYS A 32 9.22 11.04 -11.71
C LYS A 32 8.75 10.16 -12.87
N THR A 33 9.03 10.56 -14.10
CA THR A 33 8.64 9.82 -15.30
C THR A 33 9.84 9.67 -16.24
N LYS A 34 10.29 8.44 -16.47
CA LYS A 34 11.37 8.19 -17.44
C LYS A 34 10.79 8.02 -18.85
N LYS A 35 11.45 8.62 -19.83
CA LYS A 35 11.05 8.56 -21.25
C LYS A 35 10.96 7.12 -21.77
N GLU A 36 11.85 6.25 -21.31
CA GLU A 36 11.88 4.83 -21.65
C GLU A 36 10.65 4.06 -21.15
N ASP A 37 10.08 4.45 -20.01
CA ASP A 37 8.89 3.81 -19.45
C ASP A 37 7.63 4.26 -20.22
N VAL A 38 7.56 5.53 -20.63
CA VAL A 38 6.45 6.06 -21.45
C VAL A 38 6.34 5.35 -22.79
N LEU A 39 7.47 5.11 -23.47
CA LEU A 39 7.49 4.47 -24.80
C LEU A 39 7.18 2.97 -24.75
N LYS A 40 7.33 2.32 -23.58
CA LYS A 40 7.06 0.89 -23.38
C LYS A 40 5.63 0.59 -22.93
N LEU A 41 4.87 1.61 -22.51
CA LEU A 41 3.51 1.44 -22.00
C LEU A 41 2.51 1.27 -23.15
N LYS A 42 2.01 0.04 -23.32
CA LYS A 42 0.82 -0.21 -24.14
C LYS A 42 -0.40 0.31 -23.37
N VAL A 43 -1.11 1.28 -23.96
CA VAL A 43 -2.36 1.79 -23.39
C VAL A 43 -3.36 0.64 -23.31
N ALA A 44 -3.78 0.26 -22.10
CA ALA A 44 -4.94 -0.60 -21.93
C ALA A 44 -6.16 0.19 -22.43
N LYS A 45 -6.78 -0.28 -23.51
CA LYS A 45 -7.82 0.37 -24.34
C LYS A 45 -8.98 1.00 -23.52
N PRO A 46 -9.61 2.06 -24.06
CA PRO A 46 -10.56 1.87 -25.17
C PRO A 46 -9.95 2.12 -26.56
N VAL A 47 -10.67 1.66 -27.57
CA VAL A 47 -10.29 1.42 -28.98
C VAL A 47 -9.82 2.67 -29.76
N THR A 48 -9.73 3.84 -29.14
CA THR A 48 -9.34 5.12 -29.79
C THR A 48 -8.04 5.74 -29.28
N ALA A 49 -7.38 5.17 -28.25
CA ALA A 49 -6.20 5.79 -27.67
C ALA A 49 -4.90 5.37 -28.38
N GLY A 50 -4.33 6.28 -29.17
CA GLY A 50 -3.00 6.13 -29.77
C GLY A 50 -1.90 5.99 -28.70
N THR A 51 -0.74 5.46 -29.11
CA THR A 51 0.48 5.47 -28.31
C THR A 51 0.88 6.92 -28.00
N TYR A 52 1.25 7.22 -26.75
CA TYR A 52 1.81 8.53 -26.40
C TYR A 52 3.11 8.74 -27.19
N THR A 53 3.20 9.83 -27.95
CA THR A 53 4.37 10.08 -28.82
C THR A 53 5.57 10.58 -28.02
N ASN A 54 5.33 11.23 -26.89
CA ASN A 54 6.32 11.84 -26.03
C ASN A 54 5.83 11.93 -24.57
N VAL A 55 6.72 12.30 -23.65
CA VAL A 55 6.43 12.38 -22.20
C VAL A 55 5.37 13.43 -21.89
N PHE A 56 5.31 14.51 -22.68
CA PHE A 56 4.32 15.56 -22.49
C PHE A 56 2.89 15.09 -22.82
N ASP A 57 2.71 14.36 -23.91
CA ASP A 57 1.42 13.76 -24.26
C ASP A 57 0.98 12.74 -23.19
N PHE A 58 1.94 11.98 -22.65
CA PHE A 58 1.69 11.05 -21.55
C PHE A 58 1.18 11.77 -20.30
N CYS A 59 1.89 12.80 -19.86
CA CYS A 59 1.53 13.53 -18.65
C CYS A 59 0.19 14.27 -18.79
N THR A 60 -0.03 14.94 -19.93
CA THR A 60 -1.30 15.63 -20.21
C THR A 60 -2.48 14.67 -20.34
N GLY A 61 -2.25 13.47 -20.89
CA GLY A 61 -3.28 12.43 -20.99
C GLY A 61 -3.62 11.80 -19.64
N ARG A 62 -2.62 11.46 -18.82
CA ARG A 62 -2.82 10.79 -17.53
C ARG A 62 -3.35 11.70 -16.44
N CYS A 63 -2.90 12.94 -16.38
CA CYS A 63 -3.33 13.90 -15.37
C CYS A 63 -4.79 14.36 -15.52
N ARG A 64 -5.49 13.98 -16.60
CA ARG A 64 -6.93 14.22 -16.72
C ARG A 64 -7.67 13.37 -15.69
N HIS A 65 -8.79 13.88 -15.17
CA HIS A 65 -9.63 13.16 -14.22
C HIS A 65 -10.04 11.81 -14.80
N SER A 66 -9.79 10.73 -14.06
CA SER A 66 -10.26 9.41 -14.44
C SER A 66 -11.60 9.12 -13.78
N SER A 67 -12.51 8.42 -14.47
CA SER A 67 -13.78 7.98 -13.90
C SER A 67 -13.61 7.03 -12.70
N ALA A 68 -12.40 6.48 -12.48
CA ALA A 68 -12.03 5.68 -11.32
C ALA A 68 -11.80 6.51 -10.04
N SER A 69 -11.78 7.84 -10.14
CA SER A 69 -11.60 8.76 -9.01
C SER A 69 -12.92 9.25 -8.39
N VAL A 70 -14.05 8.76 -8.90
CA VAL A 70 -15.42 9.15 -8.49
C VAL A 70 -16.03 8.03 -7.65
N VAL A 71 -16.48 8.35 -6.42
CA VAL A 71 -16.94 7.32 -5.46
C VAL A 71 -18.47 7.20 -5.43
N HIS A 72 -19.19 8.29 -5.72
CA HIS A 72 -20.64 8.32 -6.00
C HIS A 72 -21.00 9.75 -6.49
N GLU A 73 -22.01 9.91 -7.36
CA GLU A 73 -22.57 11.22 -7.77
C GLU A 73 -21.55 12.37 -8.00
N ASN A 74 -20.48 12.11 -8.77
CA ASN A 74 -19.43 13.10 -9.09
C ASN A 74 -18.61 13.63 -7.89
N ALA A 75 -18.74 13.04 -6.71
CA ALA A 75 -17.86 13.32 -5.58
C ALA A 75 -16.51 12.61 -5.75
N TYR A 76 -15.43 13.39 -5.83
CA TYR A 76 -14.07 12.86 -5.90
C TYR A 76 -13.69 12.19 -4.58
N ALA A 77 -12.97 11.07 -4.65
CA ALA A 77 -12.48 10.34 -3.47
C ALA A 77 -11.53 11.16 -2.58
N SER A 78 -10.95 12.22 -3.15
CA SER A 78 -9.89 13.04 -2.56
C SER A 78 -9.76 14.34 -3.35
N ASP A 79 -9.35 15.41 -2.69
CA ASP A 79 -8.94 16.66 -3.36
C ASP A 79 -7.75 16.43 -4.33
N PHE A 80 -6.98 15.37 -4.13
CA PHE A 80 -5.85 14.96 -4.99
C PHE A 80 -6.29 13.92 -6.02
N HIS A 81 -6.91 14.37 -7.11
CA HIS A 81 -7.57 13.52 -8.11
C HIS A 81 -6.94 13.60 -9.52
N HIS A 82 -5.87 14.39 -9.67
CA HIS A 82 -5.05 14.41 -10.88
C HIS A 82 -3.82 13.52 -10.69
N CYS A 83 -3.82 12.32 -11.26
CA CYS A 83 -2.74 11.35 -11.03
C CYS A 83 -2.01 11.00 -12.33
N PHE A 84 -0.68 10.94 -12.29
CA PHE A 84 0.12 10.52 -13.44
C PHE A 84 0.72 9.12 -13.31
N SER A 85 0.57 8.49 -12.15
CA SER A 85 0.97 7.10 -11.96
C SER A 85 0.20 6.19 -12.90
N VAL A 86 0.90 5.22 -13.47
CA VAL A 86 0.23 4.06 -14.03
C VAL A 86 -0.24 3.26 -12.83
N GLN A 87 -1.53 3.34 -12.48
CA GLN A 87 -2.16 2.20 -11.82
C GLN A 87 -1.91 1.02 -12.75
N GLN A 88 -0.86 0.25 -12.48
CA GLN A 88 -0.75 -1.07 -13.06
C GLN A 88 -2.01 -1.78 -12.58
N ASN A 89 -2.84 -2.27 -13.51
CA ASN A 89 -3.91 -3.20 -13.19
C ASN A 89 -3.28 -4.28 -12.32
N SER A 90 -3.45 -4.13 -11.00
CA SER A 90 -2.73 -4.88 -9.98
C SER A 90 -3.55 -6.13 -9.73
N SER A 91 -3.71 -6.90 -10.78
CA SER A 91 -4.22 -8.27 -10.72
C SER A 91 -3.06 -9.27 -10.68
N GLY A 92 -1.80 -8.81 -10.82
CA GLY A 92 -0.64 -9.72 -10.89
C GLY A 92 0.73 -9.21 -10.42
N SER A 93 0.87 -7.98 -9.88
CA SER A 93 2.18 -7.41 -9.51
C SER A 93 2.45 -7.27 -7.99
N THR A 94 1.44 -7.43 -7.14
CA THR A 94 1.59 -7.40 -5.68
C THR A 94 2.36 -8.60 -5.13
N GLU A 95 2.26 -9.77 -5.78
CA GLU A 95 2.99 -11.00 -5.45
C GLU A 95 4.51 -10.80 -5.56
N ALA A 96 5.02 -10.41 -6.73
CA ALA A 96 6.47 -10.39 -6.99
C ALA A 96 7.24 -9.36 -6.14
N ILE A 97 6.66 -8.19 -5.88
CA ILE A 97 7.30 -7.13 -5.10
C ILE A 97 7.28 -7.45 -3.59
N SER A 98 6.22 -8.10 -3.09
CA SER A 98 6.16 -8.54 -1.69
C SER A 98 7.08 -9.74 -1.43
N VAL A 99 7.16 -10.68 -2.36
CA VAL A 99 8.08 -11.83 -2.29
C VAL A 99 9.54 -11.37 -2.24
N ALA A 100 9.96 -10.44 -3.12
CA ALA A 100 11.32 -9.89 -3.08
C ALA A 100 11.66 -9.18 -1.75
N LYS A 101 10.67 -8.52 -1.14
CA LYS A 101 10.83 -7.80 0.15
C LYS A 101 10.85 -8.74 1.37
N LEU A 102 10.41 -9.98 1.23
CA LEU A 102 10.40 -11.01 2.28
C LEU A 102 11.47 -12.09 2.07
N LEU A 103 12.38 -11.91 1.11
CA LEU A 103 13.52 -12.82 0.94
C LEU A 103 14.34 -12.89 2.23
N GLY A 104 14.56 -14.12 2.72
CA GLY A 104 15.29 -14.37 3.97
C GLY A 104 14.50 -14.07 5.24
N ILE A 105 13.19 -13.80 5.14
CA ILE A 105 12.30 -13.57 6.30
C ILE A 105 11.40 -14.79 6.49
N ASN A 106 11.47 -15.38 7.67
CA ASN A 106 10.52 -16.37 8.15
C ASN A 106 9.28 -15.66 8.71
N VAL A 107 8.17 -15.73 7.98
CA VAL A 107 6.90 -15.17 8.44
C VAL A 107 6.20 -16.18 9.36
N VAL A 108 5.94 -15.78 10.61
CA VAL A 108 5.43 -16.66 11.66
C VAL A 108 4.18 -16.06 12.29
N VAL A 109 3.14 -16.88 12.49
CA VAL A 109 1.95 -16.49 13.27
C VAL A 109 2.18 -16.83 14.74
N GLY A 110 2.09 -15.83 15.62
CA GLY A 110 2.22 -16.00 17.07
C GLY A 110 1.02 -16.69 17.73
N ARG A 111 1.16 -17.00 19.02
CA ARG A 111 0.01 -17.31 19.89
C ARG A 111 -0.63 -16.01 20.39
N PRO A 112 -1.88 -16.06 20.87
CA PRO A 112 -2.54 -14.89 21.44
C PRO A 112 -1.73 -14.32 22.60
N GLY A 113 -1.57 -12.99 22.65
CA GLY A 113 -0.80 -12.32 23.70
C GLY A 113 0.73 -12.35 23.54
N GLU A 114 1.28 -13.02 22.53
CA GLU A 114 2.73 -13.01 22.28
C GLU A 114 3.15 -11.80 21.42
N SER A 115 4.29 -11.21 21.76
CA SER A 115 4.97 -10.22 20.92
C SER A 115 5.82 -10.89 19.85
N CYS A 116 6.13 -10.18 18.77
CA CYS A 116 7.00 -10.74 17.73
C CYS A 116 8.43 -10.97 18.21
N SER A 117 8.93 -10.15 19.15
CA SER A 117 10.21 -10.38 19.83
C SER A 117 10.25 -11.75 20.50
N LEU A 118 9.18 -12.14 21.19
CA LEU A 118 9.09 -13.47 21.82
C LEU A 118 8.95 -14.59 20.78
N VAL A 119 8.04 -14.42 19.80
CA VAL A 119 7.74 -15.42 18.75
C VAL A 119 8.99 -15.80 17.94
N CYS A 120 9.84 -14.83 17.61
CA CYS A 120 11.09 -15.08 16.90
C CYS A 120 12.14 -15.68 17.82
N LYS A 121 12.29 -15.17 19.05
CA LYS A 121 13.29 -15.64 20.02
C LYS A 121 13.15 -17.12 20.34
N VAL A 122 11.93 -17.63 20.53
CA VAL A 122 11.70 -19.07 20.79
C VAL A 122 12.09 -19.98 19.62
N ARG A 123 12.34 -19.42 18.44
CA ARG A 123 12.82 -20.12 17.24
C ARG A 123 14.30 -19.88 16.96
N GLY A 124 15.02 -19.24 17.88
CA GLY A 124 16.42 -18.87 17.68
C GLY A 124 16.63 -17.74 16.67
N GLN A 125 15.59 -16.93 16.41
CA GLN A 125 15.60 -15.82 15.46
C GLN A 125 15.32 -14.48 16.14
N SER A 126 15.53 -13.39 15.42
CA SER A 126 15.17 -12.03 15.87
C SER A 126 14.03 -11.47 15.04
N CYS A 127 13.18 -10.64 15.66
CA CYS A 127 12.18 -9.88 14.92
C CYS A 127 12.88 -8.84 14.03
N VAL A 128 12.38 -8.64 12.81
CA VAL A 128 12.92 -7.67 11.85
C VAL A 128 11.94 -6.49 11.68
N PRO A 129 12.08 -5.39 12.46
CA PRO A 129 11.09 -4.30 12.50
C PRO A 129 10.80 -3.68 11.13
N SER A 130 11.82 -3.51 10.29
CA SER A 130 11.71 -2.94 8.95
C SER A 130 10.84 -3.74 7.98
N ARG A 131 10.48 -4.98 8.34
CA ARG A 131 9.60 -5.86 7.55
C ARG A 131 8.17 -5.87 8.04
N LEU A 132 7.87 -5.27 9.20
CA LEU A 132 6.50 -5.16 9.71
C LEU A 132 5.60 -4.40 8.72
N SER A 133 6.07 -3.32 8.10
CA SER A 133 5.30 -2.56 7.10
C SER A 133 4.95 -3.37 5.84
N VAL A 134 5.76 -4.38 5.51
CA VAL A 134 5.46 -5.31 4.41
C VAL A 134 4.33 -6.24 4.80
N LEU A 135 4.34 -6.74 6.04
CA LEU A 135 3.30 -7.61 6.59
C LEU A 135 2.01 -6.86 6.95
N ASN A 136 2.09 -5.54 7.17
CA ASN A 136 1.00 -4.65 7.57
C ASN A 136 0.02 -4.33 6.43
N LYS A 137 -0.42 -5.37 5.71
CA LYS A 137 -1.30 -5.27 4.54
C LYS A 137 -2.34 -6.36 4.62
N CYS A 138 -3.60 -6.02 4.34
CA CYS A 138 -4.70 -6.98 4.40
C CYS A 138 -4.43 -8.19 3.49
N GLU A 139 -3.90 -7.95 2.29
CA GLU A 139 -3.62 -9.00 1.31
C GLU A 139 -2.53 -9.95 1.79
N ILE A 140 -1.60 -9.49 2.63
CA ILE A 140 -0.57 -10.34 3.23
C ILE A 140 -1.15 -11.07 4.44
N LEU A 141 -1.91 -10.40 5.30
CA LEU A 141 -2.60 -11.03 6.43
C LEU A 141 -3.48 -12.20 5.98
N GLN A 142 -4.28 -12.00 4.93
CA GLN A 142 -5.16 -13.04 4.35
C GLN A 142 -4.40 -14.25 3.77
N LYS A 143 -3.10 -14.14 3.49
CA LYS A 143 -2.28 -15.30 3.06
C LYS A 143 -1.89 -16.20 4.21
N TYR A 144 -1.76 -15.65 5.43
CA TYR A 144 -1.25 -16.37 6.60
C TYR A 144 -2.32 -16.59 7.68
N MET A 145 -3.42 -15.84 7.62
CA MET A 145 -4.51 -15.80 8.60
C MET A 145 -5.85 -15.93 7.90
N ARG A 146 -6.90 -16.27 8.66
CA ARG A 146 -8.23 -16.51 8.06
C ARG A 146 -8.95 -15.22 7.73
N CYS A 147 -8.83 -14.20 8.59
CA CYS A 147 -9.47 -12.89 8.44
C CYS A 147 -10.98 -13.01 8.12
N LYS A 148 -11.68 -13.94 8.80
CA LYS A 148 -13.09 -14.30 8.54
C LYS A 148 -14.02 -13.09 8.54
N SER A 149 -13.75 -12.12 9.40
CA SER A 149 -14.58 -10.92 9.56
C SER A 149 -14.09 -9.73 8.72
N GLY A 150 -13.12 -9.96 7.83
CA GLY A 150 -12.50 -8.92 7.00
C GLY A 150 -11.27 -8.28 7.65
N CYS A 151 -10.81 -7.19 7.06
CA CYS A 151 -9.65 -6.42 7.53
C CYS A 151 -10.06 -5.01 7.95
N PHE A 152 -9.57 -4.57 9.10
CA PHE A 152 -9.87 -3.24 9.64
C PHE A 152 -8.60 -2.50 10.03
N ARG A 153 -8.62 -1.19 9.83
CA ARG A 153 -7.58 -0.30 10.32
C ARG A 153 -7.71 -0.14 11.82
N SER A 154 -6.59 -0.15 12.53
CA SER A 154 -6.55 0.12 13.96
C SER A 154 -5.23 0.80 14.34
N LEU A 155 -5.08 1.14 15.63
CA LEU A 155 -3.96 1.88 16.21
C LEU A 155 -3.24 1.10 17.33
N GLY A 156 -3.53 -0.19 17.46
CA GLY A 156 -3.01 -1.06 18.51
C GLY A 156 -1.57 -1.49 18.23
N PRO A 157 -0.69 -1.51 19.26
CA PRO A 157 0.72 -1.85 19.11
C PRO A 157 0.96 -3.31 18.73
N ASP A 158 -0.07 -4.15 18.87
CA ASP A 158 -0.08 -5.57 18.50
C ASP A 158 -0.24 -5.82 16.99
N GLN A 159 -0.47 -4.78 16.20
CA GLN A 159 -0.64 -4.94 14.75
C GLN A 159 0.70 -5.20 14.04
N PRO A 160 0.70 -5.93 12.92
CA PRO A 160 -0.45 -6.56 12.27
C PRO A 160 -0.83 -7.91 12.91
N ALA A 161 -2.14 -8.18 13.06
CA ALA A 161 -2.63 -9.34 13.81
C ALA A 161 -4.04 -9.80 13.39
N GLU A 162 -4.41 -11.02 13.76
CA GLU A 162 -5.80 -11.52 13.68
C GLU A 162 -6.40 -11.59 15.10
N VAL A 163 -7.63 -11.12 15.25
CA VAL A 163 -8.42 -11.24 16.48
C VAL A 163 -8.89 -12.68 16.62
N VAL A 164 -8.63 -13.30 17.77
CA VAL A 164 -9.05 -14.68 18.04
C VAL A 164 -10.57 -14.81 18.06
N VAL A 165 -11.08 -15.98 17.73
CA VAL A 165 -12.53 -16.20 17.62
C VAL A 165 -13.24 -16.18 18.98
N GLU A 166 -12.49 -16.41 20.06
CA GLU A 166 -12.96 -16.38 21.45
C GLU A 166 -12.97 -14.96 22.06
N ALA A 167 -12.56 -13.94 21.30
CA ALA A 167 -12.57 -12.57 21.78
C ALA A 167 -13.99 -12.03 22.01
N PRO A 168 -14.19 -11.02 22.87
CA PRO A 168 -15.46 -10.30 22.97
C PRO A 168 -15.92 -9.77 21.62
N THR A 169 -17.25 -9.77 21.37
CA THR A 169 -17.84 -9.32 20.11
C THR A 169 -17.46 -7.89 19.74
N SER A 170 -17.26 -7.02 20.75
CA SER A 170 -16.83 -5.63 20.57
C SER A 170 -15.44 -5.49 19.93
N LEU A 171 -14.62 -6.55 19.92
CA LEU A 171 -13.28 -6.55 19.32
C LEU A 171 -13.24 -7.13 17.91
N ASN A 172 -14.40 -7.45 17.32
CA ASN A 172 -14.53 -8.08 15.99
C ASN A 172 -13.77 -9.42 15.89
N PRO A 173 -14.23 -10.49 16.56
CA PRO A 173 -13.60 -11.80 16.49
C PRO A 173 -13.39 -12.28 15.05
N GLY A 174 -12.20 -12.82 14.74
CA GLY A 174 -11.83 -13.28 13.40
C GLY A 174 -11.49 -12.16 12.41
N ALA A 175 -11.46 -10.90 12.84
CA ALA A 175 -10.98 -9.80 12.01
C ALA A 175 -9.46 -9.74 11.96
N CYS A 176 -8.90 -9.36 10.81
CA CYS A 176 -7.49 -8.97 10.70
C CYS A 176 -7.34 -7.47 10.91
N LEU A 177 -6.37 -7.07 11.72
CA LEU A 177 -6.08 -5.70 12.07
C LEU A 177 -4.73 -5.30 11.50
N TYR A 178 -4.70 -4.14 10.86
CA TYR A 178 -3.48 -3.54 10.33
C TYR A 178 -3.39 -2.06 10.73
N MET A 179 -2.17 -1.62 10.99
CA MET A 179 -1.87 -0.29 11.48
C MET A 179 -2.05 0.74 10.36
N GLN A 180 -2.73 1.85 10.66
CA GLN A 180 -2.89 2.93 9.67
C GLN A 180 -1.60 3.77 9.48
N MET A 181 -0.77 3.88 10.52
CA MET A 181 0.48 4.65 10.51
C MET A 181 1.68 3.73 10.69
N ASP A 182 2.42 3.47 9.61
CA ASP A 182 3.54 2.50 9.60
C ASP A 182 4.65 2.82 10.61
N GLU A 183 4.83 4.08 11.00
CA GLU A 183 5.85 4.55 11.94
C GLU A 183 5.64 4.04 13.39
N GLN A 184 4.48 3.47 13.70
CA GLN A 184 4.15 2.95 15.03
C GLN A 184 4.25 1.43 15.15
N LEU A 185 4.69 0.74 14.09
CA LEU A 185 4.86 -0.71 14.10
C LEU A 185 6.04 -1.12 15.01
N THR A 186 5.78 -2.03 15.96
CA THR A 186 6.78 -2.49 16.93
C THR A 186 6.81 -4.01 17.06
N CYS A 187 7.98 -4.58 17.30
CA CYS A 187 8.14 -6.01 17.59
C CYS A 187 7.63 -6.39 19.00
N ASP A 188 7.59 -5.44 19.94
CA ASP A 188 7.34 -5.71 21.35
C ASP A 188 5.86 -5.62 21.74
N GLY A 189 5.04 -5.00 20.90
CA GLY A 189 3.59 -4.92 21.14
C GLY A 189 2.94 -6.30 21.19
N SER A 190 1.93 -6.44 22.05
CA SER A 190 1.13 -7.65 22.17
C SER A 190 -0.27 -7.32 22.70
N HIS A 191 -1.22 -8.21 22.48
CA HIS A 191 -2.56 -8.08 23.01
C HIS A 191 -3.17 -9.47 23.23
N GLN A 192 -3.86 -9.67 24.35
CA GLN A 192 -4.35 -11.00 24.78
C GLN A 192 -5.33 -11.65 23.80
N HIS A 193 -6.07 -10.84 23.03
CA HIS A 193 -7.07 -11.31 22.07
C HIS A 193 -6.62 -11.28 20.62
N THR A 194 -5.36 -10.99 20.34
CA THR A 194 -4.85 -10.99 18.98
C THR A 194 -3.62 -11.85 18.86
N ARG A 195 -3.44 -12.42 17.68
CA ARG A 195 -2.26 -13.18 17.33
C ARG A 195 -1.54 -12.51 16.18
N ARG A 196 -0.26 -12.17 16.41
CA ARG A 196 0.52 -11.32 15.51
C ARG A 196 1.10 -12.09 14.33
N LEU A 197 1.26 -11.40 13.20
CA LEU A 197 2.05 -11.88 12.06
C LEU A 197 3.46 -11.28 12.16
N CYS A 198 4.46 -12.12 12.36
CA CYS A 198 5.80 -11.72 12.76
C CYS A 198 6.86 -12.00 11.69
N PRO A 199 7.72 -11.03 11.35
CA PRO A 199 8.87 -11.24 10.47
C PRO A 199 10.10 -11.64 11.28
N CYS A 200 10.49 -12.90 11.23
CA CYS A 200 11.66 -13.45 11.93
C CYS A 200 12.83 -13.69 10.98
N ALA A 201 14.05 -13.41 11.40
CA ALA A 201 15.28 -13.78 10.70
C ALA A 201 16.35 -14.23 11.71
#